data_AF-A0A6B3GZQ5-F1
#
_entry.id   AF-A0A6B3GZQ5-F1
#
_cell.length_a   1.000
_cell.length_b   1.000
_cell.length_c   1.000
_cell.angle_alpha   90.00
_cell.angle_beta   90.00
_cell.angle_gamma   90.00
#
_symmetry.space_group_name_H-M   'P 1'
#
loop_
_entity.id
_entity.type
_entity.pdbx_description
1 polymer ?
#
loop_
_entity_poly.entity_id
_entity_poly.type
_entity_poly.pdbx_seq_one_letter_code
_entity_poly.pdbx_strand_id
1 'polypeptide(L)'
;MYAKRKTALAIGAVLAPVLALSLPASSASAHGYISNPPSRQAQCAAGTVSCGSISYEPQSVEGPKGLTSCSGGNSGFAELDDDSKGWAVTPVNRSQQFEWKLTARHSTSTWQYFVGGEKIAEFDDGG
;
A
#
# COMPACT_ATOMS: atom_id res chain seq x y z
N MET A 1 -27.73 -31.99 31.91
CA MET A 1 -27.55 -30.70 31.21
C MET A 1 -26.09 -30.22 31.13
N TYR A 2 -25.15 -30.72 31.95
CA TYR A 2 -23.74 -30.29 31.94
C TYR A 2 -22.90 -30.82 30.76
N ALA A 3 -23.11 -32.06 30.31
CA ALA A 3 -22.33 -32.64 29.20
C ALA A 3 -22.53 -31.89 27.88
N LYS A 4 -23.78 -31.48 27.57
CA LYS A 4 -24.12 -30.70 26.36
C LYS A 4 -23.48 -29.30 26.35
N ARG A 5 -23.29 -28.69 27.52
CA ARG A 5 -22.57 -27.41 27.67
C ARG A 5 -21.06 -27.58 27.43
N LYS A 6 -20.46 -28.68 27.88
CA LYS A 6 -19.03 -28.97 27.68
C LYS A 6 -18.70 -29.24 26.21
N THR A 7 -19.55 -29.99 25.49
CA THR A 7 -19.39 -30.18 24.04
C THR A 7 -19.60 -28.90 23.24
N ALA A 8 -20.57 -28.06 23.62
CA ALA A 8 -20.76 -26.75 22.98
C ALA A 8 -19.54 -25.84 23.17
N LEU A 9 -18.93 -25.82 24.36
CA LEU A 9 -17.69 -25.08 24.63
C LEU A 9 -16.50 -25.60 23.83
N ALA A 10 -16.34 -26.92 23.71
CA ALA A 10 -15.25 -27.53 22.94
C ALA A 10 -15.39 -27.24 21.43
N ILE A 11 -16.61 -27.31 20.89
CA ILE A 11 -16.88 -26.98 19.49
C ILE A 11 -16.63 -25.50 19.22
N GLY A 12 -17.10 -24.61 20.11
CA GLY A 12 -16.84 -23.17 19.99
C GLY A 12 -15.36 -22.81 20.05
N ALA A 13 -14.59 -23.46 20.93
CA ALA A 13 -13.15 -23.22 21.07
C ALA A 13 -12.33 -23.64 19.83
N VAL A 14 -12.80 -24.62 19.06
CA VAL A 14 -12.14 -25.07 17.82
C VAL A 14 -12.61 -24.27 16.61
N LEU A 15 -13.90 -23.96 16.50
CA LEU A 15 -14.45 -23.25 15.34
C LEU A 15 -14.09 -21.77 15.31
N ALA A 16 -13.98 -21.11 16.45
CA ALA A 16 -13.69 -19.66 16.49
C ALA A 16 -12.32 -19.28 15.89
N PRO A 17 -11.20 -19.94 16.20
CA PRO A 17 -9.91 -19.64 15.57
C PRO A 17 -9.88 -19.95 14.07
N VAL A 18 -10.52 -21.05 13.64
CA VAL A 18 -10.59 -21.44 12.22
C VAL A 18 -11.39 -20.40 11.43
N LEU A 19 -12.50 -19.92 11.98
CA LEU A 19 -13.30 -18.87 11.37
C LEU A 19 -12.54 -17.54 11.33
N ALA A 20 -11.81 -17.18 12.39
CA ALA A 20 -11.00 -15.96 12.44
C ALA A 20 -9.88 -15.96 11.38
N LEU A 21 -9.25 -17.11 11.12
CA LEU A 21 -8.24 -17.26 10.05
C LEU A 21 -8.83 -17.19 8.63
N SER A 22 -10.14 -17.43 8.49
CA SER A 22 -10.84 -17.35 7.20
C SER A 22 -11.35 -15.94 6.87
N LEU A 23 -11.25 -14.99 7.82
CA LEU A 23 -11.60 -13.61 7.54
C LEU A 23 -10.55 -13.01 6.61
N PRO A 24 -10.96 -12.30 5.54
CA PRO A 24 -10.01 -11.54 4.74
C PRO A 24 -9.26 -10.57 5.67
N ALA A 25 -7.94 -10.50 5.51
CA ALA A 25 -7.16 -9.48 6.20
C ALA A 25 -7.80 -8.13 5.89
N SER A 26 -8.06 -7.32 6.93
CA SER A 26 -8.49 -5.95 6.74
C SER A 26 -7.52 -5.32 5.75
N SER A 27 -8.01 -4.89 4.58
CA SER A 27 -7.24 -3.97 3.74
C SER A 27 -6.85 -2.84 4.66
N ALA A 28 -5.56 -2.68 4.92
CA ALA A 28 -5.15 -1.48 5.57
C ALA A 28 -5.53 -0.36 4.57
N SER A 29 -6.02 0.73 5.13
CA SER A 29 -6.62 1.78 4.31
C SER A 29 -5.58 2.87 4.13
N ALA A 30 -4.29 2.57 3.96
CA ALA A 30 -3.27 3.60 3.79
C ALA A 30 -3.45 4.30 2.43
N HIS A 31 -4.37 5.25 2.39
CA HIS A 31 -4.74 5.93 1.17
C HIS A 31 -3.93 7.21 1.00
N GLY A 32 -2.91 7.16 0.14
CA GLY A 32 -2.15 8.32 -0.26
C GLY A 32 -1.22 8.04 -1.43
N TYR A 33 -0.75 9.11 -2.08
CA TYR A 33 0.24 9.02 -3.15
C TYR A 33 1.10 10.29 -3.21
N ILE A 34 2.29 10.19 -3.80
CA ILE A 34 3.13 11.36 -4.08
C ILE A 34 2.55 12.08 -5.31
N SER A 35 2.06 13.29 -5.10
CA SER A 35 1.48 14.15 -6.14
C SER A 35 2.53 15.03 -6.82
N ASN A 36 3.62 15.36 -6.14
CA ASN A 36 4.69 16.19 -6.69
C ASN A 36 6.08 15.76 -6.15
N PRO A 37 7.08 15.49 -7.01
CA PRO A 37 6.91 15.18 -8.44
C PRO A 37 5.96 13.99 -8.65
N PRO A 38 5.24 13.93 -9.79
CA PRO A 38 4.17 12.94 -9.98
C PRO A 38 4.71 11.51 -9.99
N SER A 39 4.25 10.70 -9.03
CA SER A 39 4.45 9.24 -9.00
C SER A 39 3.82 8.53 -10.21
N ARG A 40 4.16 7.25 -10.45
CA ARG A 40 3.59 6.46 -11.56
C ARG A 40 2.06 6.43 -11.50
N GLN A 41 1.48 6.15 -10.34
CA GLN A 41 0.03 6.18 -10.13
C GLN A 41 -0.58 7.59 -10.27
N ALA A 42 0.16 8.66 -9.94
CA ALA A 42 -0.30 10.03 -10.21
C ALA A 42 -0.35 10.32 -11.71
N GLN A 43 0.63 9.83 -12.49
CA GLN A 43 0.63 9.94 -13.95
C GLN A 43 -0.51 9.13 -14.58
N CYS A 44 -0.82 7.95 -14.05
CA CYS A 44 -1.99 7.16 -14.44
C CYS A 44 -3.29 7.95 -14.21
N ALA A 45 -3.48 8.48 -13.00
CA ALA A 45 -4.67 9.24 -12.65
C ALA A 45 -4.81 10.56 -13.44
N ALA A 46 -3.69 11.16 -13.86
CA ALA A 46 -3.68 12.34 -14.73
C ALA A 46 -3.85 12.00 -16.23
N GLY A 47 -3.89 10.72 -16.61
CA GLY A 47 -3.96 10.28 -18.00
C GLY A 47 -2.67 10.53 -18.80
N THR A 48 -1.55 10.83 -18.14
CA THR A 48 -0.23 10.99 -18.79
C THR A 48 0.29 9.66 -19.30
N VAL A 49 0.05 8.59 -18.54
CA VAL A 49 0.33 7.21 -18.93
C VAL A 49 -0.97 6.42 -18.89
N SER A 50 -1.24 5.64 -19.93
CA SER A 50 -2.42 4.79 -19.95
C SER A 50 -2.26 3.63 -18.96
N CYS A 51 -3.19 3.56 -18.01
CA CYS A 51 -3.20 2.57 -16.95
C CYS A 51 -4.61 1.98 -16.75
N GLY A 52 -4.67 0.89 -15.98
CA GLY A 52 -5.91 0.21 -15.61
C GLY A 52 -6.63 0.89 -14.43
N SER A 53 -7.10 0.08 -13.50
CA SER A 53 -7.90 0.51 -12.34
C SER A 53 -7.19 1.55 -11.49
N ILE A 54 -5.85 1.52 -11.41
CA ILE A 54 -5.07 2.47 -10.61
C ILE A 54 -5.28 3.94 -11.01
N SER A 55 -5.75 4.19 -12.24
CA SER A 55 -6.10 5.54 -12.71
C SER A 55 -7.25 6.17 -11.90
N TYR A 56 -8.12 5.36 -11.31
CA TYR A 56 -9.28 5.81 -10.55
C TYR A 56 -9.01 5.89 -9.04
N GLU A 57 -7.95 5.25 -8.58
CA GLU A 57 -7.64 5.11 -7.16
C GLU A 57 -6.12 5.19 -6.88
N PRO A 58 -5.43 6.28 -7.31
CA PRO A 58 -3.98 6.40 -7.16
C PRO A 58 -3.53 6.27 -5.70
N GLN A 59 -4.40 6.57 -4.75
CA GLN A 59 -4.13 6.46 -3.32
C GLN A 59 -4.02 5.01 -2.81
N SER A 60 -4.39 3.98 -3.58
CA SER A 60 -4.63 2.62 -3.07
C SER A 60 -3.44 1.64 -3.20
N VAL A 61 -2.24 2.10 -3.59
CA VAL A 61 -1.07 1.21 -3.77
C VAL A 61 -0.52 0.77 -2.42
N GLU A 62 -1.11 -0.29 -1.87
CA GLU A 62 -0.75 -0.84 -0.56
C GLU A 62 -0.27 -2.30 -0.66
N GLY A 63 0.72 -2.64 0.18
CA GLY A 63 1.15 -4.01 0.40
C GLY A 63 1.94 -4.19 1.71
N PRO A 64 2.42 -5.41 2.01
CA PRO A 64 3.20 -5.69 3.21
C PRO A 64 4.45 -4.81 3.34
N LYS A 65 4.82 -4.46 4.58
CA LYS A 65 6.05 -3.70 4.86
C LYS A 65 7.30 -4.46 4.39
N GLY A 66 8.31 -3.72 3.93
CA GLY A 66 9.62 -4.26 3.53
C GLY A 66 9.79 -4.53 2.04
N LEU A 67 8.76 -4.24 1.22
CA LEU A 67 8.82 -4.36 -0.23
C LEU A 67 9.43 -3.10 -0.87
N THR A 68 10.09 -3.29 -2.02
CA THR A 68 10.71 -2.20 -2.80
C THR A 68 10.24 -2.17 -4.26
N SER A 69 9.21 -2.95 -4.62
CA SER A 69 8.56 -2.84 -5.94
C SER A 69 7.62 -1.65 -5.98
N CYS A 70 7.40 -1.08 -7.17
CA CYS A 70 6.55 0.09 -7.36
C CYS A 70 5.07 -0.22 -7.08
N SER A 71 4.62 -1.44 -7.33
CA SER A 71 3.27 -1.91 -7.01
C SER A 71 3.05 -2.22 -5.52
N GLY A 72 4.10 -2.26 -4.70
CA GLY A 72 4.01 -2.79 -3.34
C GLY A 72 3.63 -4.28 -3.30
N GLY A 73 3.88 -5.03 -4.37
CA GLY A 73 3.47 -6.44 -4.48
C GLY A 73 1.98 -6.63 -4.75
N ASN A 74 1.23 -5.54 -5.00
CA ASN A 74 -0.18 -5.61 -5.32
C ASN A 74 -0.37 -6.01 -6.80
N SER A 75 -0.82 -7.24 -7.03
CA SER A 75 -1.02 -7.78 -8.37
C SER A 75 -2.04 -7.01 -9.21
N GLY A 76 -3.00 -6.33 -8.57
CA GLY A 76 -3.97 -5.46 -9.26
C GLY A 76 -3.33 -4.22 -9.86
N PHE A 77 -2.15 -3.82 -9.37
CA PHE A 77 -1.40 -2.65 -9.82
C PHE A 77 -0.01 -3.02 -10.37
N ALA A 78 0.17 -4.26 -10.83
CA ALA A 78 1.44 -4.77 -11.35
C ALA A 78 1.98 -3.95 -12.54
N GLU A 79 1.11 -3.23 -13.24
CA GLU A 79 1.51 -2.29 -14.30
C GLU A 79 2.44 -1.17 -13.81
N LEU A 80 2.44 -0.85 -12.51
CA LEU A 80 3.36 0.12 -11.92
C LEU A 80 4.80 -0.40 -11.90
N ASP A 81 5.02 -1.70 -12.03
CA ASP A 81 6.35 -2.33 -12.13
C ASP A 81 6.82 -2.46 -13.59
N ASP A 82 5.98 -2.13 -14.57
CA ASP A 82 6.33 -2.23 -15.99
C ASP A 82 7.11 -0.99 -16.45
N ASP A 83 8.43 -1.13 -16.57
CA ASP A 83 9.33 -0.08 -17.06
C ASP A 83 9.24 0.17 -18.57
N SER A 84 8.54 -0.69 -19.33
CA SER A 84 8.30 -0.47 -20.76
C SER A 84 7.19 0.55 -21.04
N LYS A 85 6.42 0.93 -20.01
CA LYS A 85 5.48 2.03 -20.11
C LYS A 85 6.21 3.36 -20.28
N GLY A 86 5.60 4.26 -21.05
CA GLY A 86 6.13 5.60 -21.34
C GLY A 86 6.05 6.57 -20.16
N TRP A 87 6.58 6.19 -18.98
CA TRP A 87 6.60 7.02 -17.79
C TRP A 87 7.34 8.33 -18.03
N ALA A 88 6.69 9.45 -17.71
CA ALA A 88 7.31 10.76 -17.80
C ALA A 88 8.30 10.93 -16.64
N VAL A 89 9.55 11.20 -16.98
CA VAL A 89 10.60 11.50 -16.00
C VAL A 89 10.52 12.99 -15.63
N THR A 90 10.47 13.28 -14.34
CA THR A 90 10.54 14.67 -13.84
C THR A 90 11.99 14.97 -13.45
N PRO A 91 12.65 15.97 -14.08
CA PRO A 91 13.96 16.43 -13.63
C PRO A 91 13.86 16.99 -12.20
N VAL A 92 14.74 16.51 -11.32
CA VAL A 92 14.83 16.98 -9.93
C VAL A 92 16.24 17.50 -9.65
N ASN A 93 16.36 18.41 -8.68
CA ASN A 93 17.65 18.88 -8.21
C ASN A 93 18.24 17.92 -7.17
N ARG A 94 19.46 18.21 -6.72
CA ARG A 94 20.13 17.47 -5.63
C ARG A 94 19.33 17.48 -4.31
N SER A 95 18.51 18.51 -4.11
CA SER A 95 17.51 18.61 -3.04
C SER A 95 16.14 18.78 -3.69
N GLN A 96 15.18 17.97 -3.25
CA GLN A 96 13.84 17.92 -3.81
C GLN A 96 12.82 17.83 -2.67
N GLN A 97 11.77 18.65 -2.77
CA GLN A 97 10.59 18.50 -1.90
C GLN A 97 9.62 17.51 -2.54
N PHE A 98 9.11 16.59 -1.74
CA PHE A 98 8.09 15.63 -2.12
C PHE A 98 6.79 15.97 -1.42
N GLU A 99 5.69 16.00 -2.16
CA GLU A 99 4.36 16.26 -1.63
C GLU A 99 3.52 15.00 -1.69
N TRP A 100 3.03 14.59 -0.52
CA TRP A 100 2.03 13.54 -0.39
C TRP A 100 0.63 14.13 -0.38
N LYS A 101 -0.28 13.54 -1.15
CA LYS A 101 -1.72 13.72 -0.99
C LYS A 101 -2.27 12.52 -0.23
N LEU A 102 -2.66 12.74 1.02
CA LEU A 102 -3.26 11.73 1.88
C LEU A 102 -4.78 11.90 1.89
N THR A 103 -5.52 10.87 1.47
CA THR A 103 -6.99 10.86 1.57
C THR A 103 -7.47 10.19 2.85
N ALA A 104 -6.63 9.36 3.47
CA ALA A 104 -6.77 8.88 4.85
C ALA A 104 -5.45 9.11 5.60
N ARG A 105 -5.53 9.75 6.77
CA ARG A 105 -4.35 10.06 7.60
C ARG A 105 -4.21 9.02 8.71
N HIS A 106 -3.40 8.00 8.44
CA HIS A 106 -3.06 7.00 9.44
C HIS A 106 -1.94 7.49 10.35
N SER A 107 -1.98 6.99 11.60
CA SER A 107 -0.80 6.96 12.48
C SER A 107 0.37 6.35 11.71
N THR A 108 1.46 7.11 11.57
CA THR A 108 2.58 6.76 10.70
C THR A 108 3.84 6.67 11.54
N SER A 109 4.57 5.57 11.37
CA SER A 109 5.87 5.39 12.05
C SER A 109 6.95 6.13 11.29
N THR A 110 7.25 5.70 10.07
CA THR A 110 8.31 6.30 9.25
C THR A 110 7.92 6.46 7.80
N TRP A 111 8.43 7.52 7.16
CA TRP A 111 8.46 7.71 5.72
C TRP A 111 9.86 7.39 5.21
N GLN A 112 10.00 6.40 4.32
CA GLN A 112 11.29 5.95 3.77
C GLN A 112 11.39 6.23 2.26
N TYR A 113 12.54 6.73 1.82
CA TYR A 113 12.81 7.07 0.43
C TYR A 113 14.01 6.28 -0.09
N PHE A 114 13.85 5.67 -1.28
CA PHE A 114 14.85 4.80 -1.89
C PHE A 114 15.22 5.25 -3.30
N VAL A 115 16.47 5.00 -3.70
CA VAL A 115 16.96 5.15 -5.08
C VAL A 115 17.75 3.91 -5.45
N GLY A 116 17.37 3.21 -6.52
CA GLY A 116 18.04 1.97 -6.94
C GLY A 116 18.01 0.85 -5.89
N GLY A 117 17.01 0.86 -4.99
CA GLY A 117 16.90 -0.08 -3.86
C GLY A 117 17.69 0.33 -2.61
N GLU A 118 18.50 1.39 -2.66
CA GLU A 118 19.22 1.93 -1.50
C GLU A 118 18.38 2.97 -0.77
N LYS A 119 18.28 2.88 0.56
CA LYS A 119 17.57 3.87 1.39
C LYS A 119 18.41 5.15 1.51
N ILE A 120 17.88 6.25 1.00
CA ILE A 120 18.58 7.55 0.99
C ILE A 120 18.08 8.51 2.07
N ALA A 121 16.86 8.32 2.57
CA ALA A 121 16.28 9.13 3.63
C ALA A 121 15.21 8.36 4.42
N GLU A 122 15.05 8.73 5.68
CA GLU A 122 13.99 8.26 6.57
C GLU A 122 13.54 9.41 7.47
N PHE A 123 12.22 9.54 7.65
CA PHE A 123 11.62 10.54 8.51
C PHE A 123 10.67 9.85 9.48
N ASP A 124 10.91 9.99 10.78
CA ASP A 124 10.07 9.45 11.85
C ASP A 124 8.91 10.43 12.13
N ASP A 125 7.68 9.91 12.10
CA ASP A 125 6.42 10.65 12.30
C ASP A 125 5.74 10.24 13.63
N GLY A 126 6.41 9.41 14.44
CA GLY A 126 6.10 9.20 15.85
C GLY A 126 5.00 8.18 16.18
N GLY A 127 4.23 7.72 15.20
CA GLY A 127 3.09 6.80 15.42
C GLY A 127 1.88 7.50 16.02
#